data_AF-A0A3D2ERH7-F1
#
_entry.id   AF-A0A3D2ERH7-F1
#
_cell.length_a   1.000
_cell.length_b   1.000
_cell.length_c   1.000
_cell.angle_alpha   90.00
_cell.angle_beta   90.00
_cell.angle_gamma   90.00
#
_symmetry.space_group_name_H-M   'P 1'
#
loop_
_entity.id
_entity.type
_entity.pdbx_description
1 polymer ?
#
loop_
_entity_poly.entity_id
_entity_poly.type
_entity_poly.pdbx_seq_one_letter_code
_entity_poly.pdbx_strand_id
1 'polypeptide(L)'
;MLVFFLPVFLLLLLVGLPVFFALLLAPGFLLALNGQERDLALLYRNVYNGMDSFPLMALPFFVLAGELMNRGGITIRLVEFSQALMGHLRGGLAHV
;
A
#
# COMPACT_ATOMS: atom_id res chain seq x y z
N MET A 1 -5.23 27.95 -5.25
CA MET A 1 -5.24 26.53 -5.66
C MET A 1 -5.94 25.63 -4.64
N LEU A 2 -5.54 25.62 -3.35
CA LEU A 2 -6.16 24.76 -2.33
C LEU A 2 -7.67 25.00 -2.11
N VAL A 3 -8.13 26.26 -2.20
CA VAL A 3 -9.55 26.63 -2.03
C VAL A 3 -10.46 25.99 -3.09
N PHE A 4 -9.95 25.74 -4.30
CA PHE A 4 -10.70 25.06 -5.35
C PHE A 4 -10.48 23.53 -5.34
N PHE A 5 -9.34 23.08 -4.79
CA PHE A 5 -9.00 21.66 -4.74
C PHE A 5 -9.88 20.92 -3.73
N LEU A 6 -10.01 21.47 -2.53
CA LEU A 6 -10.74 20.85 -1.42
C LEU A 6 -12.21 20.55 -1.76
N PRO A 7 -12.98 21.48 -2.34
CA PRO A 7 -14.38 21.23 -2.71
C PRO A 7 -14.52 20.15 -3.79
N VAL A 8 -13.67 20.20 -4.82
CA VAL A 8 -13.69 19.22 -5.92
C VAL A 8 -13.32 17.85 -5.38
N PHE A 9 -12.22 17.74 -4.63
CA PHE A 9 -11.77 16.49 -4.01
C PHE A 9 -12.86 15.86 -3.12
N LEU A 10 -13.48 16.66 -2.24
CA LEU A 10 -14.56 16.19 -1.37
C LEU A 10 -15.80 15.75 -2.16
N LEU A 11 -16.17 16.44 -3.24
CA LEU A 11 -17.26 16.02 -4.12
C LEU A 11 -16.96 14.68 -4.78
N LEU A 12 -15.75 14.45 -5.30
CA LEU A 12 -15.39 13.15 -5.89
C LEU A 12 -15.43 12.02 -4.85
N LEU A 13 -15.03 12.27 -3.60
CA LEU A 13 -15.15 11.29 -2.52
C LEU A 13 -16.61 11.01 -2.13
N LEU A 14 -17.47 12.04 -2.09
CA LEU A 14 -18.90 11.89 -1.79
C LEU A 14 -19.65 11.08 -2.84
N VAL A 15 -19.22 11.14 -4.10
CA VAL A 15 -19.74 10.30 -5.20
C VAL A 15 -19.32 8.83 -5.06
N GLY A 16 -18.47 8.49 -4.08
CA GLY A 16 -18.01 7.13 -3.81
C GLY A 16 -16.82 6.70 -4.68
N LEU A 17 -16.13 7.67 -5.29
CA LEU A 17 -14.95 7.37 -6.10
C LEU A 17 -13.79 6.93 -5.19
N PRO A 18 -13.02 5.89 -5.55
CA PRO A 18 -11.84 5.52 -4.79
C PRO A 18 -10.85 6.69 -4.65
N VAL A 19 -10.26 6.84 -3.46
CA VAL A 19 -9.40 7.98 -3.09
C VAL A 19 -8.29 8.24 -4.10
N PHE A 20 -7.73 7.17 -4.69
CA PHE A 20 -6.73 7.25 -5.75
C PHE A 20 -7.19 8.10 -6.95
N PHE A 21 -8.40 7.85 -7.46
CA PHE A 21 -8.93 8.59 -8.60
C PHE A 21 -9.27 10.04 -8.22
N ALA A 22 -9.74 10.27 -6.99
CA ALA A 22 -10.00 11.62 -6.50
C ALA A 22 -8.71 12.46 -6.42
N LEU A 23 -7.59 11.86 -6.00
CA LEU A 23 -6.27 12.50 -5.94
C LEU A 23 -5.66 12.79 -7.32
N LEU A 24 -6.10 12.11 -8.38
CA LEU A 24 -5.68 12.38 -9.76
C LEU A 24 -6.55 13.44 -10.43
N LEU A 25 -7.87 13.29 -10.32
CA LEU A 25 -8.84 14.11 -11.04
C LEU A 25 -8.99 15.52 -10.44
N ALA A 26 -8.98 15.66 -9.11
CA ALA A 26 -9.15 16.97 -8.47
C ALA A 26 -8.02 17.97 -8.81
N PRO A 27 -6.71 17.61 -8.72
CA PRO A 27 -5.65 18.51 -9.14
C PRO A 27 -5.54 18.59 -10.67
N GLY A 28 -5.82 17.52 -11.42
CA GLY A 28 -5.82 17.54 -12.89
C GLY A 28 -6.84 18.53 -13.46
N PHE A 29 -8.06 18.56 -12.92
CA PHE A 29 -9.11 19.51 -13.29
C PHE A 29 -8.68 20.96 -12.99
N LEU A 30 -7.98 21.17 -11.88
CA LEU A 30 -7.46 22.48 -11.49
C LEU A 30 -6.33 22.98 -12.37
N LEU A 31 -5.41 22.10 -12.77
CA LEU A 31 -4.32 22.46 -13.68
C LEU A 31 -4.88 22.84 -15.06
N ALA A 32 -5.91 22.14 -15.54
CA ALA A 32 -6.61 22.48 -16.77
C ALA A 32 -7.29 23.85 -16.71
N LEU A 33 -7.99 24.17 -15.61
CA LEU A 33 -8.65 25.47 -15.44
C LEU A 33 -7.68 26.66 -15.36
N ASN A 34 -6.45 26.45 -14.90
CA ASN A 34 -5.44 27.50 -14.78
C ASN A 34 -4.51 27.60 -16.01
N GLY A 35 -4.72 26.80 -17.06
CA GLY A 35 -3.84 26.75 -18.23
C GLY A 35 -2.42 26.23 -17.92
N GLN A 36 -2.24 25.52 -16.80
CA GLN A 36 -0.96 24.98 -16.34
C GLN A 36 -0.79 23.52 -16.79
N GLU A 37 -1.08 23.24 -18.07
CA GLU A 37 -1.07 21.89 -18.63
C GLU A 37 0.32 21.23 -18.54
N ARG A 38 1.39 22.03 -18.52
CA ARG A 38 2.77 21.55 -18.38
C ARG A 38 3.04 20.83 -17.05
N ASP A 39 2.27 21.17 -16.01
CA ASP A 39 2.38 20.57 -14.68
C ASP A 39 1.59 19.26 -14.55
N LEU A 40 0.78 18.88 -15.56
CA LEU A 40 0.16 17.54 -15.62
C LEU A 40 1.23 16.44 -15.69
N ALA A 41 2.37 16.71 -16.33
CA ALA A 41 3.50 15.80 -16.34
C ALA A 41 4.09 15.59 -14.92
N LEU A 42 4.07 16.65 -14.08
CA LEU A 42 4.49 16.55 -12.68
C LEU A 42 3.49 15.72 -11.87
N LEU A 43 2.19 15.87 -12.12
CA LEU A 43 1.14 15.05 -11.50
C LEU A 43 1.34 13.57 -11.82
N TYR A 44 1.52 13.22 -13.11
CA TYR A 44 1.78 11.85 -13.53
C TYR A 44 3.06 11.29 -12.90
N ARG A 45 4.14 12.08 -12.89
CA ARG A 45 5.41 11.69 -12.26
C ARG A 45 5.24 11.44 -10.75
N ASN A 46 4.46 12.25 -10.04
CA ASN A 46 4.23 12.05 -8.61
C ASN A 46 3.43 10.77 -8.33
N VAL A 47 2.43 10.46 -9.15
CA VAL A 47 1.69 9.18 -9.07
C VAL A 47 2.64 8.01 -9.33
N TYR A 48 3.45 8.09 -10.39
CA TYR A 48 4.40 7.06 -10.74
C TYR A 48 5.44 6.83 -9.64
N ASN A 49 6.00 7.90 -9.07
CA ASN A 49 6.94 7.80 -7.93
C ASN A 49 6.29 7.18 -6.68
N GLY A 50 4.98 7.38 -6.47
CA GLY A 50 4.25 6.73 -5.39
C GLY A 50 4.09 5.21 -5.61
N MET A 51 3.96 4.80 -6.87
CA MET A 51 3.92 3.39 -7.26
C MET A 51 5.30 2.72 -7.24
N ASP A 52 6.34 3.47 -7.60
CA ASP A 52 7.75 3.07 -7.48
C ASP A 52 8.23 3.18 -6.03
N SER A 53 7.53 2.51 -5.12
CA SER A 53 7.86 2.50 -3.70
C SER A 53 8.42 1.14 -3.28
N PHE A 54 9.52 1.18 -2.54
CA PHE A 54 10.17 0.00 -1.96
C PHE A 54 9.17 -0.93 -1.22
N PRO A 55 8.18 -0.43 -0.45
CA PRO A 55 7.18 -1.28 0.19
C PRO A 55 6.32 -2.10 -0.78
N LEU A 56 5.91 -1.53 -1.92
CA LEU A 56 5.10 -2.24 -2.92
C LEU A 56 5.88 -3.39 -3.57
N MET A 57 7.18 -3.22 -3.78
CA MET A 57 8.07 -4.31 -4.21
C MET A 57 8.36 -5.31 -3.09
N ALA A 58 8.48 -4.86 -1.83
CA ALA A 58 8.74 -5.74 -0.70
C ALA A 58 7.58 -6.74 -0.47
N LEU A 59 6.34 -6.33 -0.75
CA LEU A 59 5.14 -7.15 -0.56
C LEU A 59 5.19 -8.50 -1.31
N PRO A 60 5.41 -8.56 -2.63
CA PRO A 60 5.55 -9.83 -3.35
C PRO A 60 6.76 -10.64 -2.90
N PHE A 61 7.88 -10.00 -2.54
CA PHE A 61 9.05 -10.72 -2.01
C PHE A 61 8.77 -11.35 -0.64
N PHE A 62 8.03 -10.68 0.24
CA PHE A 62 7.61 -11.26 1.52
C PHE A 62 6.62 -12.41 1.33
N VAL A 63 5.67 -12.28 0.40
CA VAL A 63 4.76 -13.38 0.06
C VAL A 63 5.53 -14.58 -0.50
N LEU A 64 6.48 -14.34 -1.41
CA LEU A 64 7.33 -15.38 -1.98
C LEU A 64 8.21 -16.05 -0.92
N ALA A 65 8.85 -15.27 -0.04
CA ALA A 65 9.65 -15.78 1.05
C ALA A 65 8.80 -16.62 2.02
N GLY A 66 7.59 -16.15 2.35
CA GLY A 66 6.64 -16.90 3.17
C GLY A 66 6.25 -18.24 2.54
N GLU A 67 5.93 -18.24 1.24
CA GLU A 67 5.59 -19.47 0.51
C GLU A 67 6.79 -20.43 0.41
N LEU A 68 8.01 -19.90 0.18
CA LEU A 68 9.23 -20.68 0.17
C LEU A 68 9.52 -21.32 1.54
N MET A 69 9.33 -20.57 2.62
CA MET A 69 9.45 -21.08 3.98
C MET A 69 8.43 -22.17 4.28
N ASN A 70 7.19 -21.99 3.81
CA ASN A 70 6.11 -22.94 4.02
C ASN A 70 6.37 -24.26 3.26
N ARG A 71 6.69 -24.17 1.96
CA ARG A 71 7.00 -25.35 1.14
C ARG A 71 8.31 -26.02 1.52
N GLY A 72 9.30 -25.24 1.94
CA GLY A 72 10.59 -25.76 2.40
C GLY A 72 10.54 -26.40 3.79
N GLY A 73 9.38 -26.39 4.46
CA GLY A 73 9.23 -26.89 5.82
C GLY A 73 9.96 -26.07 6.88
N ILE A 74 10.49 -24.89 6.51
CA ILE A 74 11.19 -23.98 7.44
C ILE A 74 10.22 -23.49 8.50
N THR A 75 8.99 -23.16 8.11
CA THR A 75 7.93 -22.75 9.04
C THR A 75 7.69 -23.80 10.12
N ILE A 76 7.58 -25.07 9.75
CA ILE A 76 7.34 -26.18 10.69
C ILE A 76 8.53 -26.36 11.63
N ARG A 77 9.76 -26.37 11.09
CA ARG A 77 10.99 -26.48 11.90
C ARG A 77 11.13 -25.33 12.91
N LEU A 78 10.75 -24.12 12.52
CA LEU A 78 10.72 -22.96 13.41
C LEU A 78 9.71 -23.15 14.55
N VAL A 79 8.51 -23.65 14.23
CA VAL A 79 7.49 -23.96 15.23
C VAL A 79 7.99 -25.04 16.19
N GLU A 80 8.55 -26.15 15.69
CA GLU A 80 9.12 -27.22 16.52
C GLU A 80 10.25 -26.72 17.41
N PHE A 81 11.13 -25.85 16.89
CA PHE A 81 12.18 -25.22 17.68
C PHE A 81 11.61 -24.34 18.80
N SER A 82 10.61 -23.50 18.50
CA SER A 82 9.91 -22.70 19.50
C SER A 82 9.20 -23.58 20.54
N GLN A 83 8.61 -24.72 20.14
CA GLN A 83 8.03 -25.70 21.06
C GLN A 83 9.08 -26.35 21.96
N ALA A 84 10.26 -26.67 21.45
CA ALA A 84 11.33 -27.24 22.27
C ALA A 84 11.78 -26.28 23.38
N LEU A 85 11.77 -24.97 23.10
CA LEU A 85 12.12 -23.94 24.09
C LEU A 85 10.98 -23.64 25.07
N MET A 86 9.76 -23.45 24.57
CA MET A 86 8.62 -22.95 25.34
C MET A 86 7.61 -24.04 25.76
N GLY A 87 7.81 -25.30 25.36
CA GLY A 87 6.84 -26.39 25.53
C GLY A 87 6.53 -26.76 26.99
N HIS A 88 7.41 -26.37 27.92
CA HIS A 88 7.21 -26.52 29.36
C HIS A 88 6.21 -25.49 29.94
N LEU A 89 5.90 -24.42 29.19
CA LEU A 89 4.95 -23.38 29.56
C LEU A 89 3.61 -23.64 28.87
N ARG A 90 2.55 -23.84 29.65
CA ARG A 90 1.18 -24.00 29.12
C ARG A 90 0.78 -22.75 28.33
N GLY A 91 0.41 -22.94 27.06
CA GLY A 91 0.06 -21.86 26.13
C GLY A 91 1.24 -21.21 25.41
N GLY A 92 2.46 -21.77 25.51
CA GLY A 92 3.70 -21.13 25.03
C GLY A 92 3.78 -20.77 23.53
N LEU A 93 2.91 -21.31 22.69
CA LEU A 93 2.82 -20.90 21.28
C LEU A 93 1.57 -20.08 20.93
N ALA A 94 0.59 -19.96 21.84
CA ALA A 94 -0.73 -19.40 21.53
C ALA A 94 -1.29 -19.89 20.18
N HIS A 95 -1.05 -21.16 19.86
CA HIS A 95 -1.54 -21.79 18.63
C HIS A 95 -3.02 -22.13 18.85
N VAL A 96 -3.90 -21.55 18.04
CA VAL A 96 -5.35 -21.80 18.05
C VAL A 96 -5.66 -23.10 17.35
#